data_AF-A0A1B1TEW7-F1
#
_entry.id   AF-A0A1B1TEW7-F1
#
_cell.length_a   1.000
_cell.length_b   1.000
_cell.length_c   1.000
_cell.angle_alpha   90.00
_cell.angle_beta   90.00
_cell.angle_gamma   90.00
#
_symmetry.space_group_name_H-M   'P 1'
#
loop_
_entity.id
_entity.type
_entity.pdbx_description
1 polymer ?
#
loop_
_entity_poly.entity_id
_entity_poly.type
_entity_poly.pdbx_seq_one_letter_code
_entity_poly.pdbx_strand_id
1 'polypeptide(L)'
;MSDDALEWKASLIRPSMTLSRILLILGAWGLILNVVNLTIGAYSGKKALWSGFFFSGASNTNSSDLVLGDLVFLLVSLSFCFLGLMGMRNALGGDNGLLAALSSDFSSFGNKLFSSEQGYMPTLGSWLIVFGVIFYLSWSIFNETWLDPGVYSVMITLISFGCGILMFADSER
;
A
#
# COMPACT_ATOMS: atom_id res chain seq x y z
N MET A 1 -5.05 7.46 40.23
CA MET A 1 -5.68 7.21 38.91
C MET A 1 -6.05 5.75 38.90
N SER A 2 -7.28 5.37 38.57
CA SER A 2 -7.64 3.94 38.47
C SER A 2 -6.88 3.28 37.33
N ASP A 3 -6.57 1.99 37.48
CA ASP A 3 -5.85 1.22 36.46
C ASP A 3 -6.57 1.24 35.10
N ASP A 4 -7.91 1.28 35.12
CA ASP A 4 -8.75 1.45 33.92
C ASP A 4 -8.43 2.73 33.13
N ALA A 5 -8.08 3.83 33.82
CA ALA A 5 -7.73 5.09 33.18
C ALA A 5 -6.34 5.05 32.54
N LEU A 6 -5.44 4.20 33.05
CA LEU A 6 -4.13 3.95 32.44
C LEU A 6 -4.27 2.99 31.24
N GLU A 7 -5.09 1.96 31.36
CA GLU A 7 -5.34 0.98 30.28
C GLU A 7 -6.06 1.60 29.09
N TRP A 8 -7.07 2.45 29.33
CA TRP A 8 -7.75 3.18 28.25
C TRP A 8 -6.81 4.14 27.52
N LYS A 9 -5.97 4.89 28.25
CA LYS A 9 -4.94 5.75 27.66
C LYS A 9 -3.91 4.95 26.86
N ALA A 10 -3.49 3.80 27.37
CA ALA A 10 -2.58 2.90 26.68
C ALA A 10 -3.20 2.35 25.39
N SER A 11 -4.48 2.02 25.41
CA SER A 11 -5.22 1.51 24.25
C SER A 11 -5.37 2.55 23.14
N LEU A 12 -5.54 3.83 23.49
CA LEU A 12 -5.59 4.93 22.51
C LEU A 12 -4.26 5.17 21.79
N ILE A 13 -3.15 4.86 22.43
CA ILE A 13 -1.80 5.10 21.89
C ILE A 13 -1.25 3.85 21.20
N ARG A 14 -1.91 2.69 21.36
CA ARG A 14 -1.50 1.44 20.70
C ARG A 14 -1.61 1.60 19.18
N PRO A 15 -0.51 1.40 18.42
CA PRO A 15 -0.57 1.48 16.97
C PRO A 15 -1.52 0.41 16.41
N SER A 16 -2.40 0.83 15.50
CA SER A 16 -3.33 -0.07 14.81
C SER A 16 -2.59 -0.93 13.78
N MET A 17 -2.70 -2.25 13.88
CA MET A 17 -2.14 -3.20 12.90
C MET A 17 -2.60 -2.88 11.47
N THR A 18 -3.86 -2.51 11.30
CA THR A 18 -4.42 -2.18 9.98
C THR A 18 -3.76 -0.93 9.41
N LEU A 19 -3.64 0.14 10.21
CA LEU A 19 -2.99 1.37 9.77
C LEU A 19 -1.52 1.12 9.42
N SER A 20 -0.82 0.33 10.22
CA SER A 20 0.57 -0.02 9.99
C SER A 20 0.77 -0.78 8.67
N ARG A 21 -0.13 -1.72 8.33
CA ARG A 21 -0.12 -2.42 7.04
C ARG A 21 -0.39 -1.47 5.87
N ILE A 22 -1.36 -0.56 6.01
CA ILE A 22 -1.67 0.45 4.97
C ILE A 22 -0.45 1.35 4.73
N LEU A 23 0.19 1.86 5.78
CA LEU A 23 1.40 2.67 5.66
C LEU A 23 2.54 1.90 4.98
N LEU A 24 2.73 0.62 5.32
CA LEU A 24 3.75 -0.21 4.68
C LEU A 24 3.49 -0.41 3.18
N ILE A 25 2.25 -0.69 2.79
CA ILE A 25 1.84 -0.85 1.39
C ILE A 25 2.03 0.46 0.61
N LEU A 26 1.56 1.59 1.17
CA LEU A 26 1.71 2.91 0.55
C LEU A 26 3.18 3.32 0.42
N GLY A 27 3.99 3.07 1.45
CA GLY A 27 5.43 3.32 1.43
C GLY A 27 6.13 2.48 0.35
N ALA A 28 5.85 1.18 0.28
CA ALA A 28 6.42 0.30 -0.73
C ALA A 28 6.04 0.73 -2.15
N TRP A 29 4.78 1.10 -2.38
CA TRP A 29 4.32 1.64 -3.65
C TRP A 29 5.00 2.99 -3.99
N GLY A 30 5.14 3.89 -3.03
CA GLY A 30 5.86 5.16 -3.22
C GLY A 30 7.33 4.96 -3.58
N LEU A 31 7.99 3.96 -2.98
CA LEU A 31 9.37 3.59 -3.36
C LEU A 31 9.44 3.06 -4.80
N ILE A 32 8.49 2.23 -5.23
CA ILE A 32 8.39 1.77 -6.63
C ILE A 32 8.25 2.98 -7.56
N LEU A 33 7.33 3.89 -7.27
CA LEU A 33 7.14 5.10 -8.06
C LEU A 33 8.38 5.98 -8.12
N ASN A 34 9.13 6.10 -7.02
CA ASN A 34 10.36 6.88 -7.02
C ASN A 34 11.43 6.25 -7.93
N VAL A 35 11.58 4.93 -7.90
CA VAL A 35 12.48 4.20 -8.81
C VAL A 35 12.04 4.42 -10.26
N VAL A 36 10.77 4.19 -10.57
CA VAL A 36 10.22 4.39 -11.92
C VAL A 36 10.42 5.82 -12.40
N ASN A 37 10.18 6.81 -11.55
CA ASN A 37 10.27 8.22 -11.91
C ASN A 37 11.70 8.64 -12.28
N LEU A 38 12.70 8.01 -11.66
CA LEU A 38 14.12 8.28 -11.91
C LEU A 38 14.70 7.46 -13.09
N THR A 39 14.10 6.31 -13.43
CA THR A 39 14.62 5.43 -14.49
C THR A 39 13.94 5.64 -15.84
N ILE A 40 12.61 5.66 -15.88
CA ILE A 40 11.80 5.66 -17.11
C ILE A 40 10.90 6.90 -17.18
N GLY A 41 10.53 7.47 -16.02
CA GLY A 41 9.60 8.59 -15.91
C GLY A 41 8.18 8.11 -15.65
N ALA A 42 7.60 8.58 -14.54
CA ALA A 42 6.29 8.10 -14.08
C ALA A 42 5.09 8.80 -14.76
N TYR A 43 5.33 9.84 -15.56
CA TYR A 43 4.30 10.66 -16.19
C TYR A 43 4.34 10.53 -17.71
N SER A 44 3.89 9.38 -18.23
CA SER A 44 3.87 9.06 -19.68
C SER A 44 5.26 9.17 -20.31
N GLY A 45 6.25 8.52 -19.69
CA GLY A 45 7.65 8.56 -20.11
C GLY A 45 8.40 9.84 -19.73
N LYS A 46 7.70 10.80 -19.12
CA LYS A 46 8.33 12.00 -18.56
C LYS A 46 8.52 11.86 -17.07
N LYS A 47 9.55 12.53 -16.57
CA LYS A 47 9.79 12.62 -15.15
C LYS A 47 8.71 13.49 -14.49
N ALA A 48 8.06 12.97 -13.46
CA ALA A 48 7.14 13.68 -12.63
C ALA A 48 7.87 14.65 -11.69
N LEU A 49 7.34 15.86 -11.58
CA LEU A 49 7.74 16.86 -10.60
C LEU A 49 6.73 16.83 -9.45
N TRP A 50 7.08 16.15 -8.36
CA TRP A 50 6.18 15.90 -7.23
C TRP A 50 5.56 17.17 -6.63
N SER A 51 6.34 18.25 -6.51
CA SER A 51 5.82 19.52 -5.99
C SER A 51 4.72 20.11 -6.86
N GLY A 52 4.94 20.18 -8.18
CA GLY A 52 3.94 20.68 -9.12
C GLY A 52 2.74 19.73 -9.29
N PHE A 53 2.98 18.43 -9.17
CA PHE A 53 1.93 17.41 -9.17
C PHE A 53 0.97 17.56 -7.97
N PHE A 54 1.48 17.82 -6.76
CA PHE A 54 0.65 17.93 -5.55
C PHE A 54 0.10 19.34 -5.25
N PHE A 55 0.87 20.40 -5.52
CA PHE A 55 0.56 21.75 -5.04
C PHE A 55 0.21 22.76 -6.14
N SER A 56 -0.08 22.26 -7.36
CA SER A 56 -0.31 23.06 -8.58
C SER A 56 0.98 23.72 -9.09
N GLY A 57 1.40 23.32 -10.29
CA GLY A 57 2.62 23.80 -10.94
C GLY A 57 3.00 22.94 -12.14
N ALA A 58 4.23 23.07 -12.65
CA ALA A 58 4.73 22.15 -13.67
C ALA A 58 4.82 20.73 -13.07
N SER A 59 3.99 19.82 -13.58
CA SER A 59 3.84 18.45 -13.04
C SER A 59 4.85 17.46 -13.62
N ASN A 60 5.54 17.83 -14.69
CA ASN A 60 6.50 16.96 -15.38
C ASN A 60 7.61 17.75 -16.07
N THR A 61 8.70 17.07 -16.37
CA THR A 61 9.85 17.60 -17.12
C THR A 61 10.44 16.52 -18.03
N ASN A 62 11.12 16.94 -19.09
CA ASN A 62 11.94 16.06 -19.93
C ASN A 62 13.37 15.90 -19.40
N SER A 63 13.76 16.64 -18.36
CA SER A 63 15.07 16.48 -17.71
C SER A 63 15.08 15.27 -16.79
N SER A 64 16.21 14.54 -16.77
CA SER A 64 16.44 13.41 -15.87
C SER A 64 17.09 13.81 -14.54
N ASP A 65 17.42 15.09 -14.37
CA ASP A 65 18.17 15.60 -13.20
C ASP A 65 17.43 15.33 -11.90
N LEU A 66 18.14 14.86 -10.88
CA LEU A 66 17.58 14.66 -9.55
C LEU A 66 17.18 16.01 -8.93
N VAL A 67 15.91 16.13 -8.54
CA VAL A 67 15.35 17.36 -7.97
C VAL A 67 15.04 17.14 -6.50
N LEU A 68 14.99 18.22 -5.71
CA LEU A 68 14.59 18.18 -4.30
C LEU A 68 13.27 17.44 -4.08
N GLY A 69 12.32 17.56 -5.02
CA GLY A 69 11.05 16.84 -4.97
C GLY A 69 11.21 15.31 -4.91
N ASP A 70 12.17 14.74 -5.64
CA ASP A 70 12.42 13.28 -5.63
C ASP A 70 12.96 12.82 -4.27
N LEU A 71 13.87 13.62 -3.67
CA LEU A 71 14.42 13.34 -2.34
C LEU A 71 13.34 13.42 -1.27
N VAL A 72 12.48 14.43 -1.32
CA VAL A 72 11.37 14.58 -0.38
C VAL A 72 10.39 13.41 -0.53
N PHE A 73 10.02 13.05 -1.76
CA PHE A 73 9.11 11.92 -2.01
C PHE A 73 9.71 10.58 -1.57
N LEU A 74 11.01 10.37 -1.79
CA LEU A 74 11.75 9.22 -1.27
C LEU A 74 11.68 9.16 0.26
N LEU A 75 11.99 10.28 0.94
CA LEU A 75 11.97 10.36 2.40
C LEU A 75 10.58 10.06 2.96
N VAL A 76 9.52 10.63 2.38
CA VAL A 76 8.13 10.34 2.78
C VAL A 76 7.82 8.85 2.62
N SER A 77 8.20 8.25 1.49
CA SER A 77 7.97 6.82 1.22
C SER A 77 8.72 5.93 2.22
N LEU A 78 9.98 6.27 2.54
CA LEU A 78 10.77 5.57 3.56
C LEU A 78 10.17 5.74 4.96
N SER A 79 9.70 6.93 5.31
CA SER A 79 9.01 7.19 6.58
C SER A 79 7.75 6.35 6.72
N PHE A 80 6.97 6.19 5.65
CA PHE A 80 5.79 5.32 5.66
C PHE A 80 6.14 3.84 5.87
N CYS A 81 7.16 3.33 5.17
CA CYS A 81 7.69 1.98 5.42
C CYS A 81 8.15 1.82 6.87
N PHE A 82 8.93 2.78 7.38
CA PHE A 82 9.45 2.75 8.74
C PHE A 82 8.33 2.75 9.79
N LEU A 83 7.37 3.67 9.68
CA LEU A 83 6.23 3.75 10.59
C LEU A 83 5.32 2.53 10.48
N GLY A 84 5.14 1.97 9.29
CA GLY A 84 4.41 0.72 9.08
C GLY A 84 5.07 -0.46 9.81
N LEU A 85 6.37 -0.67 9.59
CA LEU A 85 7.12 -1.74 10.27
C LEU A 85 7.17 -1.54 11.79
N MET A 86 7.42 -0.32 12.24
CA MET A 86 7.47 0.02 13.67
C MET A 86 6.12 -0.18 14.35
N GLY A 87 5.03 0.25 13.70
CA GLY A 87 3.67 0.05 14.21
C GLY A 87 3.28 -1.41 14.31
N MET A 88 3.61 -2.22 13.29
CA MET A 88 3.42 -3.68 13.35
C MET A 88 4.21 -4.32 14.49
N ARG A 89 5.51 -3.98 14.61
CA ARG A 89 6.36 -4.51 15.69
C ARG A 89 5.81 -4.19 17.07
N ASN A 90 5.37 -2.95 17.28
CA ASN A 90 4.84 -2.49 18.56
C ASN A 90 3.49 -3.16 18.86
N ALA A 91 2.64 -3.37 17.87
CA ALA A 91 1.36 -4.04 18.04
C ALA A 91 1.51 -5.54 18.38
N LEU A 92 2.61 -6.18 17.93
CA LEU A 92 2.99 -7.55 18.24
C LEU A 92 3.73 -7.73 19.58
N GLY A 93 3.97 -6.64 20.34
CA GLY A 93 4.64 -6.72 21.65
C GLY A 93 6.17 -6.69 21.61
N GLY A 94 6.79 -6.26 20.50
CA GLY A 94 8.23 -5.99 20.43
C GLY A 94 9.13 -7.16 20.06
N ASP A 95 8.60 -8.38 19.98
CA ASP A 95 9.36 -9.58 19.58
C ASP A 95 9.72 -9.61 18.09
N ASN A 96 10.71 -10.46 17.74
CA ASN A 96 11.17 -10.75 16.36
C ASN A 96 10.10 -11.42 15.46
N GLY A 97 8.83 -11.37 15.84
CA GLY A 97 7.69 -11.94 15.12
C GLY A 97 7.25 -11.17 13.87
N LEU A 98 7.89 -10.05 13.52
CA LEU A 98 7.50 -9.25 12.35
C LEU A 98 7.56 -10.06 11.05
N LEU A 99 8.65 -10.81 10.84
CA LEU A 99 8.79 -11.63 9.63
C LEU A 99 7.78 -12.79 9.62
N ALA A 100 7.51 -13.39 10.77
CA ALA A 100 6.47 -14.40 10.90
C ALA A 100 5.07 -13.83 10.60
N ALA A 101 4.77 -12.62 11.09
CA ALA A 101 3.50 -11.93 10.84
C ALA A 101 3.32 -11.58 9.35
N LEU A 102 4.36 -11.07 8.68
CA LEU A 102 4.33 -10.84 7.24
C LEU A 102 4.15 -12.16 6.48
N SER A 103 4.92 -13.18 6.82
CA SER A 103 4.79 -14.51 6.20
C SER A 103 3.40 -15.11 6.40
N SER A 104 2.79 -14.95 7.57
CA SER A 104 1.43 -15.42 7.84
C SER A 104 0.39 -14.62 7.04
N ASP A 105 0.59 -13.32 6.86
CA ASP A 105 -0.30 -12.48 6.05
C ASP A 105 -0.27 -12.95 4.58
N PHE A 106 0.92 -13.20 4.02
CA PHE A 106 1.09 -13.73 2.67
C PHE A 106 0.49 -15.13 2.53
N SER A 107 0.76 -16.03 3.47
CA SER A 107 0.21 -17.39 3.44
C SER A 107 -1.32 -17.38 3.56
N SER A 108 -1.88 -16.54 4.42
CA SER A 108 -3.33 -16.40 4.60
C SER A 108 -3.99 -15.87 3.32
N PHE A 109 -3.41 -14.83 2.70
CA PHE A 109 -3.90 -14.30 1.44
C PHE A 109 -3.80 -15.34 0.31
N GLY A 110 -2.68 -16.08 0.24
CA GLY A 110 -2.50 -17.19 -0.71
C GLY A 110 -3.53 -18.29 -0.53
N ASN A 111 -3.82 -18.69 0.71
CA ASN A 111 -4.87 -19.67 0.99
C ASN A 111 -6.23 -19.17 0.52
N LYS A 112 -6.57 -17.89 0.73
CA LYS A 112 -7.84 -17.31 0.23
C LYS A 112 -7.92 -17.36 -1.31
N LEU A 113 -6.82 -17.26 -2.04
CA LEU A 113 -6.80 -17.33 -3.52
C LEU A 113 -7.11 -18.71 -4.10
N PHE A 114 -6.73 -19.78 -3.42
CA PHE A 114 -6.77 -21.14 -3.98
C PHE A 114 -7.68 -22.11 -3.21
N SER A 115 -8.03 -21.79 -1.96
CA SER A 115 -8.90 -22.63 -1.14
C SER A 115 -10.35 -22.18 -1.24
N SER A 116 -11.24 -23.11 -1.57
CA SER A 116 -12.70 -22.94 -1.49
C SER A 116 -13.28 -23.47 -0.18
N GLU A 117 -12.44 -23.87 0.79
CA GLU A 117 -12.88 -24.45 2.07
C GLU A 117 -13.78 -23.49 2.86
N GLN A 118 -13.62 -22.18 2.63
CA GLN A 118 -14.38 -21.12 3.29
C GLN A 118 -15.47 -20.52 2.38
N GLY A 119 -15.86 -21.23 1.33
CA GLY A 119 -16.79 -20.76 0.29
C GLY A 119 -16.11 -20.03 -0.87
N TYR A 120 -16.90 -19.61 -1.86
CA TYR A 120 -16.39 -18.97 -3.08
C TYR A 120 -16.12 -17.47 -2.94
N MET A 121 -16.75 -16.81 -1.96
CA MET A 121 -16.63 -15.35 -1.76
C MET A 121 -15.20 -14.92 -1.40
N PRO A 122 -14.48 -15.59 -0.46
CA PRO A 122 -13.09 -15.25 -0.17
C PRO A 122 -12.17 -15.34 -1.40
N THR A 123 -12.34 -16.38 -2.20
CA THR A 123 -11.58 -16.57 -3.44
C THR A 123 -11.85 -15.47 -4.44
N LEU A 124 -13.12 -15.16 -4.70
CA LEU A 124 -13.51 -14.09 -5.61
C LEU A 124 -12.97 -12.73 -5.14
N GLY A 125 -13.08 -12.42 -3.85
CA GLY A 125 -12.55 -11.19 -3.26
C GLY A 125 -11.03 -11.07 -3.42
N SER A 126 -10.28 -12.14 -3.13
CA SER A 126 -8.83 -12.17 -3.32
C SER A 126 -8.43 -12.03 -4.79
N TRP A 127 -9.15 -12.65 -5.73
CA TRP A 127 -8.86 -12.52 -7.17
C TRP A 127 -9.14 -11.10 -7.70
N LEU A 128 -10.17 -10.41 -7.19
CA LEU A 128 -10.39 -9.00 -7.54
C LEU A 128 -9.20 -8.11 -7.14
N ILE A 129 -8.63 -8.32 -5.96
CA ILE A 129 -7.42 -7.60 -5.52
C ILE A 129 -6.25 -7.90 -6.46
N VAL A 130 -6.02 -9.19 -6.77
CA VAL A 130 -4.94 -9.62 -7.68
C VAL A 130 -5.11 -9.01 -9.06
N PHE A 131 -6.32 -9.03 -9.63
CA PHE A 131 -6.58 -8.42 -10.94
C PHE A 131 -6.36 -6.91 -10.93
N GLY A 132 -6.75 -6.20 -9.86
CA GLY A 132 -6.47 -4.78 -9.71
C GLY A 132 -4.97 -4.46 -9.75
N VAL A 133 -4.16 -5.22 -9.00
CA VAL A 133 -2.71 -5.04 -8.95
C VAL A 133 -2.05 -5.41 -10.29
N ILE A 134 -2.43 -6.55 -10.89
CA ILE A 134 -1.88 -6.98 -12.19
C ILE A 134 -2.24 -5.98 -13.29
N PHE A 135 -3.48 -5.49 -13.31
CA PHE A 135 -3.92 -4.46 -14.25
C PHE A 135 -3.05 -3.20 -14.14
N TYR A 136 -2.88 -2.67 -12.93
CA TYR A 136 -2.08 -1.46 -12.70
C TYR A 136 -0.64 -1.63 -13.16
N LEU A 137 0.02 -2.72 -12.74
CA LEU A 137 1.42 -2.96 -13.08
C LEU A 137 1.60 -3.19 -14.58
N SER A 138 0.79 -4.05 -15.19
CA SER A 138 0.89 -4.36 -16.61
C SER A 138 0.62 -3.11 -17.46
N TRP A 139 -0.45 -2.39 -17.15
CA TRP A 139 -0.81 -1.18 -17.90
C TRP A 139 0.26 -0.11 -17.77
N SER A 140 0.79 0.13 -16.56
CA SER A 140 1.83 1.13 -16.32
C SER A 140 3.16 0.77 -16.98
N ILE A 141 3.52 -0.53 -17.04
CA ILE A 141 4.73 -0.98 -17.72
C ILE A 141 4.62 -0.79 -19.25
N PHE A 142 3.49 -1.13 -19.86
CA PHE A 142 3.34 -1.07 -21.32
C PHE A 142 3.02 0.33 -21.86
N ASN A 143 2.39 1.19 -21.06
CA ASN A 143 1.95 2.52 -21.49
C ASN A 143 2.67 3.68 -20.79
N GLU A 144 3.56 3.39 -19.82
CA GLU A 144 4.30 4.39 -19.03
C GLU A 144 3.40 5.38 -18.23
N THR A 145 2.12 5.02 -18.05
CA THR A 145 1.10 5.83 -17.38
C THR A 145 1.05 5.56 -15.88
N TRP A 146 2.19 5.60 -15.20
CA TRP A 146 2.26 5.26 -13.78
C TRP A 146 1.46 6.23 -12.91
N LEU A 147 1.36 7.52 -13.28
CA LEU A 147 0.62 8.54 -12.53
C LEU A 147 -0.79 8.84 -13.07
N ASP A 148 -1.33 7.98 -13.93
CA ASP A 148 -2.64 8.22 -14.56
C ASP A 148 -3.83 7.96 -13.61
N PRO A 149 -4.68 8.98 -13.34
CA PRO A 149 -5.83 8.83 -12.44
C PRO A 149 -6.86 7.79 -12.89
N GLY A 150 -7.01 7.56 -14.20
CA GLY A 150 -7.92 6.57 -14.76
C GLY A 150 -7.43 5.14 -14.49
N VAL A 151 -6.13 4.88 -14.66
CA VAL A 151 -5.51 3.59 -14.33
C VAL A 151 -5.65 3.30 -12.83
N TYR A 152 -5.43 4.31 -11.98
CA TYR A 152 -5.64 4.19 -10.54
C TYR A 152 -7.10 3.92 -10.18
N SER A 153 -8.05 4.55 -10.87
CA SER A 153 -9.47 4.37 -10.62
C SER A 153 -9.90 2.92 -10.85
N VAL A 154 -9.46 2.29 -11.95
CA VAL A 154 -9.74 0.86 -12.23
C VAL A 154 -9.10 -0.04 -11.16
N MET A 155 -7.83 0.21 -10.83
CA MET A 155 -7.11 -0.54 -9.79
C MET A 155 -7.83 -0.46 -8.44
N ILE A 156 -8.13 0.75 -7.97
CA ILE A 156 -8.70 0.96 -6.63
C ILE A 156 -10.13 0.45 -6.54
N THR A 157 -10.93 0.53 -7.61
CA THR A 157 -12.26 -0.07 -7.65
C THR A 157 -12.17 -1.59 -7.44
N LEU A 158 -11.33 -2.28 -8.20
CA LEU A 158 -11.16 -3.74 -8.07
C LEU A 158 -10.66 -4.14 -6.67
N ILE A 159 -9.64 -3.45 -6.17
CA ILE A 159 -9.10 -3.70 -4.82
C ILE A 159 -10.16 -3.43 -3.75
N SER A 160 -10.94 -2.34 -3.87
CA SER A 160 -11.95 -1.97 -2.87
C SER A 160 -13.09 -2.99 -2.81
N PHE A 161 -13.60 -3.44 -3.96
CA PHE A 161 -14.60 -4.50 -4.01
C PHE A 161 -14.05 -5.82 -3.46
N GLY A 162 -12.82 -6.19 -3.82
CA GLY A 162 -12.17 -7.38 -3.28
C GLY A 162 -12.02 -7.35 -1.76
N CYS A 163 -11.51 -6.25 -1.22
CA CYS A 163 -11.43 -6.01 0.23
C CYS A 163 -12.81 -6.07 0.90
N GLY A 164 -13.82 -5.44 0.30
CA GLY A 164 -15.20 -5.46 0.82
C GLY A 164 -15.74 -6.87 0.93
N ILE A 165 -15.59 -7.69 -0.11
CA ILE A 165 -16.04 -9.10 -0.11
C ILE A 165 -15.30 -9.91 0.95
N LEU A 166 -13.99 -9.71 1.11
CA LEU A 166 -13.22 -10.37 2.16
C LEU A 166 -13.70 -9.99 3.56
N MET A 167 -14.01 -8.71 3.79
CA MET A 167 -14.55 -8.25 5.06
C MET A 167 -15.94 -8.84 5.36
N PHE A 168 -16.82 -8.91 4.35
CA PHE A 168 -18.13 -9.55 4.50
C PHE A 168 -17.99 -11.05 4.79
N ALA A 169 -17.15 -11.77 4.04
CA ALA A 169 -16.95 -13.19 4.24
C ALA A 169 -16.28 -13.55 5.58
N ASP A 170 -15.43 -12.67 6.12
CA ASP A 170 -14.86 -12.84 7.46
C ASP A 170 -15.88 -12.51 8.57
N SER A 171 -16.92 -11.71 8.30
CA SER A 171 -17.99 -11.37 9.27
C SER A 171 -19.10 -12.42 9.41
N GLU A 172 -19.26 -13.29 8.40
CA GLU A 172 -20.24 -14.39 8.41
C GLU A 172 -19.73 -15.66 9.12
N ARG A 173 -18.51 -15.60 9.70
CA ARG A 173 -17.91 -16.68 10.49
C ARG A 173 -18.04 -16.43 11.98
#